data_AF-A0A0R1LPN0-F1
#
_entry.id   AF-A0A0R1LPN0-F1
#
_cell.length_a   1.000
_cell.length_b   1.000
_cell.length_c   1.000
_cell.angle_alpha   90.00
_cell.angle_beta   90.00
_cell.angle_gamma   90.00
#
_symmetry.space_group_name_H-M   'P 1'
#
loop_
_entity.id
_entity.type
_entity.pdbx_description
1 polymer ?
#
loop_
_entity_poly.entity_id
_entity_poly.type
_entity_poly.pdbx_seq_one_letter_code
_entity_poly.pdbx_strand_id
1 'polypeptide(L)'
;MLTKTQMTDPDFQKLLQVALTDLTIRRTLVENTIAEVNQEMRSLEKDDRLDKLDLQIQAIAADYDHYSQYVDPNFKLDIDQEYSE
;
A
#
# COMPACT_ATOMS: atom_id res chain seq x y z
N MET A 1 10.12 9.09 24.32
CA MET A 1 9.59 8.47 23.07
C MET A 1 9.72 6.96 23.21
N LEU A 2 8.71 6.21 22.79
CA LEU A 2 8.79 4.75 22.69
C LEU A 2 9.61 4.35 21.46
N THR A 3 10.24 3.18 21.51
CA THR A 3 11.11 2.63 20.46
C THR A 3 10.52 1.36 19.86
N LYS A 4 11.01 0.93 18.69
CA LYS A 4 10.55 -0.31 18.03
C LYS A 4 10.63 -1.54 18.94
N THR A 5 11.64 -1.64 19.80
CA THR A 5 11.79 -2.75 20.75
C THR A 5 10.76 -2.76 21.87
N GLN A 6 9.98 -1.69 22.02
CA GLN A 6 8.88 -1.59 22.99
C GLN A 6 7.50 -1.83 22.34
N MET A 7 7.45 -2.03 21.02
CA MET A 7 6.23 -2.36 20.27
C MET A 7 5.88 -3.83 20.49
N THR A 8 4.62 -4.12 20.80
CA THR A 8 4.15 -5.50 20.92
C THR A 8 3.92 -6.11 19.54
N ASP A 9 3.94 -7.45 19.43
CA ASP A 9 3.63 -8.12 18.17
C ASP A 9 2.24 -7.73 17.62
N PRO A 10 1.17 -7.61 18.44
CA PRO A 10 -0.11 -7.06 18.00
C PRO A 10 -0.01 -5.64 17.42
N ASP A 11 0.75 -4.74 18.04
CA ASP A 11 0.94 -3.38 17.53
C ASP A 11 1.65 -3.39 16.17
N PHE A 12 2.64 -4.27 16.01
CA PHE A 12 3.33 -4.46 14.74
C PHE A 12 2.38 -5.00 13.65
N GLN A 13 1.54 -5.99 13.97
CA GLN A 13 0.56 -6.53 13.02
C GLN A 13 -0.50 -5.48 12.62
N LYS A 14 -0.94 -4.64 13.56
CA LYS A 14 -1.80 -3.47 13.26
C LYS A 14 -1.13 -2.52 12.28
N LEU A 15 0.12 -2.13 12.53
CA LEU A 15 0.87 -1.24 11.64
C LEU A 15 1.08 -1.86 10.26
N LEU A 16 1.33 -3.16 10.19
CA LEU A 16 1.49 -3.88 8.93
C LEU A 16 0.19 -3.87 8.12
N GLN A 17 -0.96 -4.12 8.76
CA GLN A 17 -2.27 -4.01 8.11
C GLN A 17 -2.53 -2.60 7.57
N VAL A 18 -2.22 -1.55 8.34
CA VAL A 18 -2.33 -0.16 7.90
C VAL A 18 -1.44 0.11 6.68
N ALA A 19 -0.19 -0.33 6.72
CA ALA A 19 0.76 -0.15 5.63
C ALA A 19 0.31 -0.87 4.34
N LEU A 20 -0.13 -2.13 4.45
CA LEU A 20 -0.64 -2.90 3.31
C LEU A 20 -1.91 -2.29 2.72
N THR A 21 -2.79 -1.75 3.57
CA THR A 21 -4.01 -1.05 3.13
C THR A 21 -3.64 0.23 2.38
N ASP A 22 -2.72 1.04 2.91
CA ASP A 22 -2.22 2.25 2.24
C ASP A 22 -1.56 1.94 0.89
N LEU A 23 -0.70 0.92 0.82
CA LEU A 23 -0.11 0.47 -0.45
C LEU A 23 -1.17 0.06 -1.47
N THR A 24 -2.21 -0.65 -1.03
CA THR A 24 -3.34 -1.02 -1.89
C THR A 24 -4.07 0.21 -2.42
N ILE A 25 -4.34 1.20 -1.56
CA ILE A 25 -4.98 2.46 -1.96
C ILE A 25 -4.12 3.21 -2.97
N ARG A 26 -2.82 3.37 -2.69
CA ARG A 26 -1.88 4.05 -3.60
C ARG A 26 -1.84 3.37 -4.97
N ARG A 27 -1.79 2.04 -5.01
CA ARG A 27 -1.84 1.28 -6.25
C ARG A 27 -3.10 1.60 -7.05
N THR A 28 -4.27 1.54 -6.41
CA THR A 28 -5.55 1.88 -7.06
C THR A 28 -5.56 3.30 -7.62
N LEU A 29 -4.98 4.27 -6.90
CA LEU A 29 -4.88 5.66 -7.40
C LEU A 29 -4.00 5.75 -8.65
N VAL A 30 -2.85 5.06 -8.67
CA VAL A 30 -1.96 5.03 -9.83
C VAL A 30 -2.64 4.33 -11.02
N GLU A 31 -3.33 3.21 -10.79
CA GLU A 31 -4.10 2.50 -11.83
C GLU A 31 -5.20 3.38 -12.43
N ASN A 32 -5.91 4.17 -11.61
CA ASN A 32 -6.89 5.14 -12.09
C ASN A 32 -6.23 6.23 -12.95
N THR A 33 -5.08 6.77 -12.52
CA THR A 33 -4.33 7.75 -13.32
C THR A 33 -3.88 7.16 -14.65
N ILE A 34 -3.42 5.91 -14.70
CA ILE A 34 -3.10 5.22 -15.96
C ILE A 34 -4.32 5.14 -16.86
N ALA A 35 -5.49 4.79 -16.31
CA ALA A 35 -6.73 4.72 -17.08
C ALA A 35 -7.11 6.08 -17.69
N GLU A 36 -6.95 7.17 -16.94
CA GLU A 36 -7.16 8.54 -17.42
C GLU A 36 -6.17 8.93 -18.52
N VAL A 37 -4.87 8.71 -18.31
CA VAL A 37 -3.82 9.01 -19.29
C VAL A 37 -4.03 8.23 -20.58
N ASN A 38 -4.50 6.99 -20.50
CA ASN A 38 -4.79 6.17 -21.67
C ASN A 38 -5.88 6.75 -22.58
N GLN A 39 -6.80 7.57 -22.05
CA GLN A 39 -7.83 8.27 -22.83
C GLN A 39 -7.28 9.49 -23.59
N GLU A 40 -6.11 10.00 -23.21
CA GLU A 40 -5.48 11.13 -23.88
C GLU A 40 -4.98 10.74 -25.29
N MET A 41 -4.89 11.73 -26.20
CA MET A 41 -4.27 11.52 -27.52
C MET A 41 -2.82 11.07 -27.37
N ARG A 42 -2.38 10.19 -28.27
CA ARG A 42 -1.02 9.65 -28.22
C ARG A 42 0.02 10.75 -28.44
N SER A 43 1.02 10.82 -27.56
CA SER A 43 2.14 11.75 -27.63
C SER A 43 3.36 11.13 -26.91
N LEU A 44 4.56 11.66 -27.17
CA LEU A 44 5.77 11.24 -26.45
C LEU A 44 5.66 11.53 -24.94
N GLU A 45 5.04 12.65 -24.59
CA GLU A 45 4.80 13.01 -23.18
C GLU A 45 3.85 12.02 -22.49
N LYS A 46 2.82 11.53 -23.20
CA LYS A 46 1.94 10.47 -22.71
C LYS A 46 2.73 9.19 -22.44
N ASP A 47 3.55 8.76 -23.39
CA ASP A 47 4.35 7.53 -23.27
C ASP A 47 5.31 7.64 -22.05
N ASP A 48 6.01 8.78 -21.88
CA ASP A 48 6.87 9.04 -20.72
C ASP A 48 6.12 9.05 -19.38
N ARG A 49 4.86 9.51 -19.36
CA ARG A 49 4.01 9.50 -18.16
C ARG A 49 3.60 8.08 -17.80
N LEU A 50 3.21 7.27 -18.78
CA LEU A 50 2.84 5.87 -18.57
C LEU A 50 4.02 5.07 -18.02
N ASP A 51 5.22 5.23 -18.57
CA ASP A 51 6.42 4.55 -18.08
C ASP A 51 6.72 4.87 -16.61
N LYS A 52 6.53 6.13 -16.19
CA LYS A 52 6.70 6.54 -14.79
C LYS A 52 5.65 5.94 -13.87
N LEU A 53 4.40 5.85 -14.32
CA LEU A 53 3.32 5.25 -13.54
C LEU A 53 3.54 3.74 -13.39
N ASP A 54 4.04 3.06 -14.42
CA ASP A 54 4.38 1.64 -14.37
C ASP A 54 5.51 1.35 -13.37
N LEU A 55 6.55 2.19 -13.35
CA LEU A 55 7.61 2.09 -12.34
C LEU A 55 7.07 2.27 -10.91
N GLN A 56 6.08 3.17 -10.72
CA GLN A 56 5.44 3.35 -9.42
C GLN A 56 4.63 2.10 -9.01
N ILE A 57 3.88 1.50 -9.93
CA ILE A 57 3.15 0.25 -9.65
C ILE A 57 4.13 -0.86 -9.25
N GLN A 58 5.25 -1.00 -9.96
CA GLN A 58 6.25 -2.02 -9.65
C GLN A 58 6.86 -1.82 -8.26
N ALA A 59 7.17 -0.58 -7.89
CA ALA A 59 7.69 -0.27 -6.55
C ALA A 59 6.66 -0.60 -5.44
N ILE A 60 5.39 -0.18 -5.63
CA ILE A 60 4.32 -0.47 -4.68
C ILE A 60 4.08 -1.98 -4.54
N ALA A 61 4.09 -2.72 -5.66
CA ALA A 61 3.94 -4.16 -5.66
C ALA A 61 5.08 -4.85 -4.92
N ALA A 62 6.33 -4.43 -5.15
CA ALA A 62 7.49 -4.99 -4.46
C ALA A 62 7.41 -4.77 -2.93
N ASP A 63 7.02 -3.57 -2.49
CA ASP A 63 6.84 -3.26 -1.08
C ASP A 63 5.69 -4.07 -0.46
N TYR A 64 4.56 -4.19 -1.17
CA TYR A 64 3.43 -4.99 -0.73
C TYR A 64 3.79 -6.47 -0.58
N ASP A 65 4.44 -7.04 -1.60
CA ASP A 65 4.90 -8.43 -1.62
C ASP A 65 5.94 -8.70 -0.52
N HIS A 66 6.78 -7.71 -0.21
CA HIS A 66 7.71 -7.82 0.90
C HIS A 66 6.99 -7.82 2.25
N TYR A 67 6.11 -6.84 2.50
CA TYR A 67 5.47 -6.66 3.80
C TYR A 67 4.42 -7.74 4.09
N SER A 68 3.73 -8.24 3.07
CA SER A 68 2.74 -9.31 3.21
C SER A 68 3.34 -10.62 3.78
N GLN A 69 4.64 -10.84 3.64
CA GLN A 69 5.35 -12.00 4.22
C GLN A 69 5.39 -11.99 5.75
N TYR A 70 5.17 -10.83 6.38
CA TYR A 70 5.21 -10.68 7.84
C TYR A 70 3.82 -10.70 8.48
N VAL A 71 2.76 -10.86 7.69
CA VAL A 71 1.38 -10.94 8.19
C VAL A 71 1.17 -12.28 8.87
N ASP A 72 0.74 -12.24 10.14
CA ASP A 72 0.28 -13.45 10.82
C ASP A 72 -1.15 -13.79 10.34
N PRO A 73 -1.39 -14.95 9.71
CA PRO A 73 -2.71 -15.35 9.23
C PRO A 73 -3.74 -15.54 10.37
N ASN A 74 -3.28 -15.69 11.61
CA ASN A 74 -4.15 -15.82 12.79
C ASN A 74 -4.42 -14.49 13.49
N PHE A 75 -3.74 -13.41 13.09
CA PHE A 75 -3.98 -12.10 13.66
C PHE A 75 -5.35 -11.59 13.22
N LYS A 76 -6.23 -11.37 14.20
CA LYS A 76 -7.53 -10.74 14.00
C LYS A 76 -7.49 -9.35 14.58
N LEU A 77 -7.68 -8.36 13.73
CA LEU A 77 -7.91 -7.00 14.17
C LEU A 77 -9.32 -6.92 14.75
N ASP A 78 -9.44 -6.88 16.07
CA ASP A 78 -10.70 -6.58 16.74
C ASP A 78 -10.85 -5.05 16.79
N ILE A 79 -11.53 -4.50 15.78
CA ILE A 79 -11.78 -3.05 15.66
C ILE A 79 -12.72 -2.58 16.78
N ASP A 80 -13.63 -3.44 17.22
CA ASP A 80 -14.64 -3.09 18.22
C ASP A 80 -13.99 -2.92 19.60
N GLN A 81 -13.00 -3.73 19.95
CA GLN A 81 -12.31 -3.64 21.23
C GLN A 81 -11.38 -2.40 21.35
N GLU A 82 -10.88 -1.88 20.24
CA GLU A 82 -9.89 -0.78 20.22
C GLU A 82 -10.52 0.62 20.31
N TYR A 83 -11.75 0.78 19.82
CA TYR A 83 -12.47 2.06 19.77
C TYR A 83 -13.77 2.07 20.60
N SER A 84 -14.05 1.01 21.35
CA SER A 84 -15.08 1.03 22.40
C SER A 84 -14.54 1.79 23.61
N GLU A 85 -14.86 3.08 23.70
CA GLU A 85 -14.89 3.82 24.97
C GLU A 85 -16.01 3.32 25.88
#